data_AF-A0A8T4USX0-F1
#
_entry.id   AF-A0A8T4USX0-F1
#
_cell.length_a   1.000
_cell.length_b   1.000
_cell.length_c   1.000
_cell.angle_alpha   90.00
_cell.angle_beta   90.00
_cell.angle_gamma   90.00
#
_symmetry.space_group_name_H-M   'P 1'
#
loop_
_entity.id
_entity.type
_entity.pdbx_description
1 polymer ?
#
loop_
_entity_poly.entity_id
_entity_poly.type
_entity_poly.pdbx_seq_one_letter_code
_entity_poly.pdbx_strand_id
1 'polypeptide(L)'
;MGLALEIDLKDSRPAINSYKAKLSEYLSSLSHPLEILEISNKRRELTDILLELKETSQLSLLCDESETLDNLFDKLLQLRKEKRPLYKRFKREVNGKTRDLAVPQKPLDLFLRNYAEHIINQAECHPQVHGGEINWSPIESIRTHLPIAIALSFDLSQAFKNTHLQYVFDFYYGLIYKKTRNIKTSIDLAGFLATVSTVYYKDWGYALPQGSNIAAKLFNRLLYPISFI
;
A
#
# COMPACT_ATOMS: atom_id res chain seq x y z
N MET A 1 -26.06 9.00 -33.93
CA MET A 1 -25.26 7.79 -34.23
C MET A 1 -23.85 8.26 -34.55
N GLY A 2 -22.78 7.96 -33.84
CA GLY A 2 -22.53 7.40 -32.52
C GLY A 2 -21.07 7.82 -32.24
N LEU A 3 -20.83 8.51 -31.13
CA LEU A 3 -19.48 8.89 -30.70
C LEU A 3 -18.78 7.62 -30.23
N ALA A 4 -18.02 6.99 -31.12
CA ALA A 4 -17.04 5.99 -30.73
C ALA A 4 -15.86 6.75 -30.08
N LEU A 5 -15.87 6.81 -28.76
CA LEU A 5 -14.66 7.00 -27.98
C LEU A 5 -13.80 5.74 -28.15
N GLU A 6 -13.06 5.68 -29.25
CA GLU A 6 -11.91 4.80 -29.36
C GLU A 6 -10.85 5.31 -28.38
N ILE A 7 -10.90 4.77 -27.16
CA ILE A 7 -9.75 4.84 -26.25
C ILE A 7 -8.71 3.93 -26.87
N ASP A 8 -7.77 4.54 -27.59
CA ASP A 8 -6.58 3.89 -28.11
C ASP A 8 -5.81 3.30 -26.92
N LEU A 9 -5.95 1.98 -26.72
CA LEU A 9 -5.29 1.19 -25.67
C LEU A 9 -3.78 1.00 -25.95
N LYS A 10 -3.20 1.75 -26.89
CA LYS A 10 -1.78 1.66 -27.27
C LYS A 10 -0.84 2.56 -26.46
N ASP A 11 -1.35 3.44 -25.61
CA ASP A 11 -0.51 4.23 -24.70
C ASP A 11 -0.39 3.57 -23.33
N SER A 12 0.24 2.38 -23.29
CA SER A 12 0.77 1.77 -22.07
C SER A 12 2.06 2.48 -21.61
N ARG A 13 2.06 3.81 -21.63
CA ARG A 13 2.90 4.59 -20.73
C ARG A 13 2.19 4.50 -19.38
N PRO A 14 2.88 4.23 -18.26
CA PRO A 14 2.28 4.41 -16.95
C PRO A 14 2.09 5.91 -16.79
N ALA A 15 0.99 6.43 -17.35
CA ALA A 15 0.43 7.68 -16.92
C ALA A 15 0.22 7.47 -15.42
N ILE A 16 1.09 8.09 -14.64
CA ILE A 16 0.86 8.42 -13.24
C ILE A 16 -0.39 9.30 -13.29
N ASN A 17 -1.55 8.68 -13.45
CA ASN A 17 -2.84 9.31 -13.43
C ASN A 17 -3.03 9.71 -11.99
N SER A 18 -2.51 10.88 -11.63
CA SER A 18 -2.61 11.40 -10.29
C SER A 18 -4.07 11.64 -10.01
N TYR A 19 -4.70 10.76 -9.23
CA TYR A 19 -6.12 10.85 -8.89
C TYR A 19 -6.33 11.83 -7.72
N LYS A 20 -5.60 12.95 -7.72
CA LYS A 20 -5.55 13.92 -6.61
C LYS A 20 -6.91 14.46 -6.23
N ALA A 21 -7.77 14.73 -7.21
CA ALA A 21 -9.14 15.17 -6.97
C ALA A 21 -9.95 14.10 -6.22
N LYS A 22 -9.86 12.82 -6.64
CA LYS A 22 -10.58 11.70 -6.02
C LYS A 22 -10.11 11.44 -4.59
N LEU A 23 -8.80 11.48 -4.34
CA LEU A 23 -8.28 11.34 -2.97
C LEU A 23 -8.71 12.52 -2.10
N SER A 24 -8.65 13.75 -2.61
CA SER A 24 -9.08 14.93 -1.86
C SER A 24 -10.57 14.87 -1.52
N GLU A 25 -11.42 14.44 -2.47
CA GLU A 25 -12.84 14.21 -2.26
C GLU A 25 -13.08 13.13 -1.19
N TYR A 26 -12.38 11.99 -1.27
CA TYR A 26 -12.43 10.93 -0.26
C TYR A 26 -12.02 11.42 1.13
N LEU A 27 -10.89 12.14 1.25
CA LEU A 27 -10.43 12.66 2.53
C LEU A 27 -11.35 13.74 3.08
N SER A 28 -12.03 14.51 2.21
CA SER A 28 -13.01 15.51 2.65
C SER A 28 -14.32 14.89 3.13
N SER A 29 -14.66 13.69 2.65
CA SER A 29 -15.88 13.00 3.05
C SER A 29 -15.74 12.23 4.37
N LEU A 30 -14.51 12.04 4.87
CA LEU A 30 -14.21 11.32 6.10
C LEU A 30 -13.42 12.20 7.08
N SER A 31 -13.88 12.27 8.33
CA SER A 31 -13.14 12.89 9.43
C SER A 31 -11.93 12.05 9.87
N HIS A 32 -12.00 10.73 9.69
CA HIS A 32 -10.93 9.81 10.05
C HIS A 32 -10.82 8.63 9.07
N PRO A 33 -9.62 8.12 8.77
CA PRO A 33 -9.45 7.05 7.78
C PRO A 33 -10.15 5.72 8.10
N LEU A 34 -10.33 5.44 9.39
CA LEU A 34 -11.07 4.26 9.87
C LEU A 34 -12.60 4.49 9.95
N GLU A 35 -13.10 5.69 9.67
CA GLU A 35 -14.54 6.00 9.77
C GLU A 35 -15.37 5.18 8.78
N ILE A 36 -14.80 4.82 7.63
CA ILE A 36 -15.43 3.92 6.68
C ILE A 36 -15.81 2.55 7.29
N LEU A 37 -15.06 2.10 8.31
CA LEU A 37 -15.35 0.84 9.00
C LEU A 37 -16.57 0.95 9.95
N GLU A 38 -16.99 2.16 10.33
CA GLU A 38 -18.19 2.36 11.17
C GLU A 38 -19.49 2.27 10.37
N ILE A 39 -19.40 2.46 9.06
CA ILE A 39 -20.53 2.40 8.14
C ILE A 39 -20.73 0.93 7.73
N SER A 40 -21.76 0.27 8.30
CA SER A 40 -21.96 -1.19 8.17
C SER A 40 -21.95 -1.72 6.73
N ASN A 41 -22.61 -1.04 5.79
CA ASN A 41 -22.61 -1.45 4.38
C ASN A 41 -21.23 -1.26 3.74
N LYS A 42 -20.49 -0.21 4.10
CA LYS A 42 -19.13 0.03 3.60
C LYS A 42 -18.13 -0.97 4.15
N ARG A 43 -18.21 -1.29 5.44
CA ARG A 43 -17.41 -2.37 6.04
C ARG A 43 -17.65 -3.70 5.35
N ARG A 44 -18.92 -4.05 5.06
CA ARG A 44 -19.25 -5.28 4.31
C ARG A 44 -18.68 -5.25 2.89
N GLU A 45 -18.87 -4.15 2.14
CA GLU A 45 -18.26 -3.97 0.82
C GLU A 45 -16.73 -4.13 0.86
N LEU A 46 -16.05 -3.58 1.88
CA LEU A 46 -14.61 -3.76 2.08
C LEU A 46 -14.27 -5.23 2.36
N THR A 47 -14.99 -5.90 3.25
CA THR A 47 -14.79 -7.33 3.56
C THR A 47 -14.89 -8.17 2.29
N ASP A 48 -15.98 -8.04 1.53
CA ASP A 48 -16.24 -8.84 0.34
C ASP A 48 -15.11 -8.70 -0.69
N ILE A 49 -14.68 -7.47 -0.97
CA ILE A 49 -13.65 -7.20 -1.99
C ILE A 49 -12.27 -7.61 -1.50
N LEU A 50 -11.93 -7.37 -0.23
CA LEU A 50 -10.64 -7.80 0.32
C LEU A 50 -10.51 -9.32 0.28
N LEU A 51 -11.59 -10.05 0.53
CA LEU A 51 -11.61 -11.51 0.43
C LEU A 51 -11.52 -11.97 -1.03
N GLU A 52 -12.23 -11.32 -1.95
CA GLU A 52 -12.14 -11.61 -3.39
C GLU A 52 -10.71 -11.40 -3.92
N LEU A 53 -10.06 -10.31 -3.50
CA LEU A 53 -8.70 -9.97 -3.90
C LEU A 53 -7.62 -10.80 -3.20
N LYS A 54 -7.94 -11.59 -2.17
CA LYS A 54 -6.93 -12.35 -1.42
C LYS A 54 -6.56 -13.68 -2.09
N GLU A 55 -7.37 -14.18 -3.04
CA GLU A 55 -7.27 -15.48 -3.71
C GLU A 55 -6.71 -16.58 -2.77
N THR A 56 -7.58 -17.09 -1.88
CA THR A 56 -7.33 -18.20 -0.92
C THR A 56 -6.01 -18.13 -0.14
N SER A 57 -6.04 -17.48 1.02
CA SER A 57 -4.92 -17.57 1.96
C SER A 57 -4.93 -18.90 2.71
N GLN A 58 -3.79 -19.32 3.24
CA GLN A 58 -3.69 -20.51 4.11
C GLN A 58 -4.61 -20.46 5.35
N LEU A 59 -5.14 -19.29 5.74
CA LEU A 59 -6.12 -19.17 6.83
C LEU A 59 -7.50 -19.74 6.46
N SER A 60 -7.85 -19.84 5.16
CA SER A 60 -9.12 -20.42 4.70
C SER A 60 -9.27 -21.90 5.05
N LEU A 61 -8.16 -22.56 5.41
CA LEU A 61 -8.13 -23.96 5.83
C LEU A 61 -8.40 -24.16 7.33
N LEU A 62 -8.37 -23.09 8.14
CA LEU A 62 -8.38 -23.18 9.61
C LEU A 62 -9.50 -22.35 10.28
N CYS A 63 -10.05 -21.32 9.62
CA CYS A 63 -11.15 -20.52 10.16
C CYS A 63 -11.91 -19.75 9.06
N ASP A 64 -13.10 -19.22 9.39
CA ASP A 64 -13.83 -18.31 8.52
C ASP A 64 -13.03 -17.00 8.34
N GLU A 65 -12.55 -16.75 7.12
CA GLU A 65 -11.75 -15.57 6.80
C GLU A 65 -12.54 -14.27 6.92
N SER A 66 -13.86 -14.32 6.70
CA SER A 66 -14.76 -13.17 6.85
C SER A 66 -14.88 -12.80 8.32
N GLU A 67 -15.15 -13.78 9.18
CA GLU A 67 -15.22 -13.56 10.63
C GLU A 67 -13.88 -13.06 11.18
N THR A 68 -12.76 -13.57 10.65
CA THR A 68 -11.42 -13.11 11.03
C THR A 68 -11.18 -11.65 10.63
N LEU A 69 -11.59 -11.25 9.43
CA LEU A 69 -11.46 -9.89 8.93
C LEU A 69 -12.35 -8.92 9.72
N ASP A 70 -13.60 -9.29 9.97
CA ASP A 70 -14.54 -8.49 10.76
C ASP A 70 -14.02 -8.28 12.19
N ASN A 71 -13.49 -9.33 12.83
CA ASN A 71 -12.83 -9.22 14.14
C ASN A 71 -11.60 -8.30 14.12
N LEU A 72 -10.84 -8.26 13.02
CA LEU A 72 -9.73 -7.32 12.86
C LEU A 72 -10.21 -5.88 12.68
N PHE A 73 -11.28 -5.66 11.91
CA PHE A 73 -11.91 -4.36 11.76
C PHE A 73 -12.43 -3.81 13.09
N ASP A 74 -13.07 -4.65 13.91
CA ASP A 74 -13.53 -4.23 15.23
C ASP A 74 -12.37 -3.84 16.15
N LYS A 75 -11.25 -4.57 16.10
CA LYS A 75 -10.03 -4.22 16.85
C LYS A 75 -9.41 -2.91 16.36
N LEU A 76 -9.42 -2.64 15.04
CA LEU A 76 -8.96 -1.37 14.48
C LEU A 76 -9.87 -0.20 14.89
N LEU A 77 -11.19 -0.41 14.86
CA LEU A 77 -12.17 0.57 15.36
C LEU A 77 -11.99 0.84 16.85
N GLN A 78 -11.69 -0.18 17.65
CA GLN A 78 -11.39 -0.01 19.07
C GLN A 78 -10.17 0.89 19.28
N LEU A 79 -9.10 0.71 18.49
CA LEU A 79 -7.94 1.62 18.55
C LEU A 79 -8.35 3.08 18.29
N ARG A 80 -9.24 3.32 17.32
CA ARG A 80 -9.79 4.66 17.06
C ARG A 80 -10.60 5.19 18.23
N LYS A 81 -11.55 4.40 18.75
CA LYS A 81 -12.42 4.79 19.88
C LYS A 81 -11.61 5.16 21.12
N GLU A 82 -10.53 4.42 21.36
CA GLU A 82 -9.56 4.68 22.43
C GLU A 82 -8.57 5.83 22.12
N LYS A 83 -8.69 6.48 20.95
CA LYS A 83 -7.75 7.52 20.45
C LYS A 83 -6.30 7.06 20.43
N ARG A 84 -6.06 5.77 20.22
CA ARG A 84 -4.73 5.18 20.13
C ARG A 84 -4.20 5.27 18.70
N PRO A 85 -2.91 5.58 18.50
CA PRO A 85 -2.35 5.74 17.16
C PRO A 85 -2.24 4.39 16.45
N LEU A 86 -2.48 4.34 15.15
CA LEU A 86 -2.31 3.11 14.35
C LEU A 86 -0.87 2.57 14.36
N TYR A 87 0.10 3.47 14.44
CA TYR A 87 1.53 3.17 14.49
C TYR A 87 2.14 3.68 15.79
N LYS A 88 2.99 2.87 16.42
CA LYS A 88 3.93 3.32 17.45
C LYS A 88 5.17 3.90 16.79
N ARG A 89 5.59 5.08 17.22
CA ARG A 89 6.74 5.78 16.64
C ARG A 89 7.89 5.88 17.63
N PHE A 90 9.11 5.69 17.15
CA PHE A 90 10.32 5.81 17.95
C PHE A 90 11.48 6.30 17.09
N LYS A 91 12.35 7.10 17.70
CA LYS A 91 13.58 7.55 17.07
C LYS A 91 14.72 6.62 17.47
N ARG A 92 15.50 6.16 16.49
CA ARG A 92 16.68 5.30 16.71
C ARG A 92 17.85 5.81 15.89
N GLU A 93 19.03 5.88 16.49
CA GLU A 93 20.25 6.13 15.73
C GLU A 93 20.71 4.87 15.01
N VAL A 94 20.91 5.01 13.70
CA VAL A 94 21.42 3.94 12.83
C VAL A 94 22.45 4.57 11.91
N ASN A 95 23.70 4.10 12.00
CA ASN A 95 24.83 4.59 11.20
C ASN A 95 24.99 6.12 11.25
N GLY A 96 24.96 6.70 12.46
CA GLY A 96 25.10 8.15 12.67
C GLY A 96 23.92 9.01 12.21
N LYS A 97 22.80 8.39 11.78
CA LYS A 97 21.58 9.10 11.39
C LYS A 97 20.43 8.74 12.32
N THR A 98 19.70 9.74 12.81
CA THR A 98 18.44 9.51 13.54
C THR A 98 17.35 9.09 12.56
N ARG A 99 16.82 7.88 12.72
CA ARG A 99 15.71 7.33 11.96
C ARG A 99 14.43 7.38 12.78
N ASP A 100 13.32 7.74 12.16
CA ASP A 100 11.99 7.80 12.77
C ASP A 100 11.19 6.58 12.30
N LEU A 101 11.22 5.54 13.13
CA LEU A 101 10.65 4.23 12.83
C LEU A 101 9.18 4.19 13.26
N ALA A 102 8.33 3.68 12.39
CA ALA A 102 6.90 3.54 12.63
C ALA A 102 6.50 2.07 12.54
N VAL A 103 6.14 1.49 13.68
CA VAL A 103 5.75 0.08 13.80
C VAL A 103 4.24 -0.02 13.99
N PRO A 104 3.51 -0.77 13.14
CA PRO A 104 2.07 -0.92 13.26
C PRO A 104 1.70 -1.61 14.59
N GLN A 105 0.60 -1.20 15.21
CA GLN A 105 0.04 -1.96 16.33
C GLN A 105 -0.42 -3.34 15.87
N LYS A 106 -0.43 -4.33 16.77
CA LYS A 106 -0.71 -5.75 16.45
C LYS A 106 -1.95 -5.97 15.56
N PRO A 107 -3.12 -5.35 15.78
CA PRO A 107 -4.27 -5.52 14.89
C PRO A 107 -4.01 -5.02 13.47
N LEU A 108 -3.32 -3.88 13.34
CA LEU A 108 -2.95 -3.32 12.04
C LEU A 108 -1.87 -4.17 11.36
N ASP A 109 -0.86 -4.63 12.08
CA ASP A 109 0.17 -5.51 11.54
C ASP A 109 -0.44 -6.79 10.95
N LEU A 110 -1.39 -7.41 11.66
CA LEU A 110 -2.13 -8.57 11.16
C LEU A 110 -2.97 -8.24 9.92
N PHE A 111 -3.69 -7.11 9.94
CA PHE A 111 -4.46 -6.66 8.78
C PHE A 111 -3.55 -6.44 7.56
N LEU A 112 -2.45 -5.72 7.73
CA LEU A 112 -1.55 -5.39 6.63
C LEU A 112 -0.89 -6.65 6.05
N ARG A 113 -0.43 -7.58 6.88
CA ARG A 113 0.20 -8.84 6.42
C ARG A 113 -0.79 -9.78 5.74
N ASN A 114 -1.99 -9.93 6.32
CA ASN A 114 -2.92 -10.96 5.85
C ASN A 114 -3.83 -10.46 4.70
N TYR A 115 -4.01 -9.15 4.52
CA TYR A 115 -4.93 -8.62 3.52
C TYR A 115 -4.26 -7.62 2.58
N ALA A 116 -3.63 -6.56 3.13
CA ALA A 116 -3.00 -5.55 2.28
C ALA A 116 -1.82 -6.12 1.47
N GLU A 117 -1.00 -6.98 2.06
CA GLU A 117 0.15 -7.61 1.42
C GLU A 117 -0.25 -8.45 0.21
N HIS A 118 -1.34 -9.21 0.31
CA HIS A 118 -1.85 -10.03 -0.80
C HIS A 118 -2.20 -9.16 -2.02
N ILE A 119 -2.86 -8.02 -1.80
CA ILE A 119 -3.18 -7.07 -2.86
C ILE A 119 -1.90 -6.48 -3.46
N ILE A 120 -0.93 -6.12 -2.62
CA ILE A 120 0.36 -5.58 -3.08
C ILE A 120 1.11 -6.60 -3.95
N ASN A 121 1.05 -7.89 -3.59
CA ASN A 121 1.74 -8.95 -4.31
C ASN A 121 1.10 -9.27 -5.68
N GLN A 122 -0.11 -8.80 -5.97
CA GLN A 122 -0.72 -8.92 -7.30
C GLN A 122 -0.18 -7.90 -8.30
N ALA A 123 0.44 -6.82 -7.81
CA ALA A 123 1.13 -5.87 -8.67
C ALA A 123 2.45 -6.45 -9.16
N GLU A 124 2.77 -6.16 -10.42
CA GLU A 124 4.05 -6.52 -11.00
C GLU A 124 5.20 -5.83 -10.23
N CYS A 125 6.29 -6.57 -10.06
CA CYS A 125 7.52 -6.07 -9.47
C CYS A 125 8.65 -6.38 -10.46
N HIS A 126 9.60 -5.46 -10.59
CA HIS A 126 10.67 -5.64 -11.55
C HIS A 126 11.59 -6.77 -11.05
N PRO A 127 12.04 -7.69 -11.93
CA PRO A 127 12.80 -8.88 -11.51
C PRO A 127 14.13 -8.56 -10.83
N GLN A 128 14.66 -7.35 -11.04
CA GLN A 128 15.90 -6.86 -10.42
C GLN A 128 15.66 -6.09 -9.10
N VAL A 129 14.44 -6.14 -8.57
CA VAL A 129 14.12 -5.55 -7.26
C VAL A 129 14.36 -6.59 -6.18
N HIS A 130 15.49 -6.45 -5.49
CA HIS A 130 15.93 -7.42 -4.48
C HIS A 130 15.68 -6.94 -3.04
N GLY A 131 15.59 -5.62 -2.81
CA GLY A 131 15.54 -5.04 -1.46
C GLY A 131 14.22 -5.34 -0.74
N GLY A 132 14.26 -6.12 0.34
CA GLY A 132 13.06 -6.44 1.14
C GLY A 132 12.17 -7.53 0.55
N GLU A 133 12.58 -8.14 -0.57
CA GLU A 133 11.93 -9.33 -1.12
C GLU A 133 12.41 -10.61 -0.44
N ILE A 134 11.57 -11.65 -0.50
CA ILE A 134 11.88 -12.97 0.06
C ILE A 134 13.03 -13.60 -0.75
N ASN A 135 13.95 -14.29 -0.07
CA ASN A 135 15.11 -14.99 -0.66
C ASN A 135 16.15 -14.09 -1.33
N TRP A 136 16.18 -12.79 -1.03
CA TRP A 136 17.21 -11.89 -1.52
C TRP A 136 18.08 -11.37 -0.39
N SER A 137 19.38 -11.62 -0.51
CA SER A 137 20.42 -10.95 0.28
C SER A 137 21.22 -9.95 -0.58
N PRO A 138 21.93 -8.98 0.04
CA PRO A 138 22.82 -8.09 -0.70
C PRO A 138 23.87 -8.83 -1.53
N ILE A 139 24.37 -9.97 -1.03
CA ILE A 139 25.38 -10.79 -1.73
C ILE A 139 24.76 -11.45 -2.96
N GLU A 140 23.58 -12.05 -2.83
CA GLU A 140 22.88 -12.65 -3.97
C GLU A 140 22.52 -11.59 -5.02
N SER A 141 22.06 -10.42 -4.59
CA SER A 141 21.79 -9.28 -5.47
C SER A 141 23.00 -8.93 -6.33
N ILE A 142 24.18 -8.71 -5.72
CA ILE A 142 25.41 -8.36 -6.45
C ILE A 142 25.81 -9.47 -7.42
N ARG A 143 25.70 -10.74 -7.02
CA ARG A 143 26.08 -11.89 -7.86
C ARG A 143 25.32 -11.94 -9.18
N THR A 144 24.07 -11.46 -9.22
CA THR A 144 23.27 -11.46 -10.47
C THR A 144 23.79 -10.50 -11.54
N HIS A 145 24.65 -9.56 -11.18
CA HIS A 145 25.14 -8.52 -12.10
C HIS A 145 26.61 -8.69 -12.49
N LEU A 146 27.35 -9.59 -11.83
CA LEU A 146 28.77 -9.78 -12.11
C LEU A 146 29.03 -10.61 -13.39
N PRO A 147 30.12 -10.33 -14.13
CA PRO A 147 31.11 -9.28 -13.88
C PRO A 147 30.64 -7.90 -14.36
N ILE A 148 30.89 -6.86 -13.56
CA ILE A 148 30.59 -5.46 -13.91
C ILE A 148 31.91 -4.72 -14.20
N ALA A 149 32.01 -4.09 -15.37
CA ALA A 149 33.14 -3.23 -15.71
C ALA A 149 32.97 -1.79 -15.20
N ILE A 150 31.75 -1.25 -15.27
CA ILE A 150 31.38 0.11 -14.84
C ILE A 150 29.99 0.07 -14.21
N ALA A 151 29.79 0.80 -13.10
CA ALA A 151 28.49 0.92 -12.43
C ALA A 151 28.10 2.39 -12.28
N LEU A 152 26.81 2.69 -12.51
CA LEU A 152 26.18 3.95 -12.10
C LEU A 152 25.39 3.69 -10.82
N SER A 153 25.62 4.53 -9.81
CA SER A 153 24.98 4.40 -8.50
C SER A 153 24.08 5.59 -8.23
N PHE A 154 22.84 5.30 -7.81
CA PHE A 154 21.83 6.27 -7.45
C PHE A 154 21.27 5.93 -6.07
N ASP A 155 20.96 6.95 -5.27
CA ASP A 155 20.29 6.79 -3.98
C ASP A 155 19.13 7.79 -3.87
N LEU A 156 17.98 7.31 -3.40
CA LEU A 156 16.79 8.12 -3.19
C LEU A 156 16.78 8.63 -1.75
N SER A 157 17.15 9.90 -1.58
CA SER A 157 17.10 10.54 -0.26
C SER A 157 15.69 10.47 0.33
N GLN A 158 15.60 10.01 1.59
CA GLN A 158 14.34 9.91 2.34
C GLN A 158 13.20 9.18 1.59
N ALA A 159 13.52 8.18 0.76
CA ALA A 159 12.61 7.44 -0.11
C ALA A 159 11.20 7.20 0.47
N PHE A 160 11.11 6.59 1.65
CA PHE A 160 9.82 6.31 2.32
C PHE A 160 9.01 7.58 2.64
N LYS A 161 9.66 8.64 3.12
CA LYS A 161 9.00 9.90 3.50
C LYS A 161 8.58 10.74 2.29
N ASN A 162 9.27 10.58 1.16
CA ASN A 162 8.92 11.20 -0.11
C ASN A 162 7.86 10.40 -0.89
N THR A 163 7.52 9.19 -0.43
CA THR A 163 6.41 8.40 -0.98
C THR A 163 5.12 8.81 -0.29
N HIS A 164 4.53 9.91 -0.77
CA HIS A 164 3.31 10.51 -0.20
C HIS A 164 2.06 9.64 -0.38
N LEU A 165 1.06 9.89 0.46
CA LEU A 165 -0.26 9.24 0.44
C LEU A 165 -0.89 9.15 -0.96
N GLN A 166 -0.72 10.17 -1.80
CA GLN A 166 -1.26 10.18 -3.16
C GLN A 166 -0.73 9.01 -4.01
N TYR A 167 0.57 8.73 -3.95
CA TYR A 167 1.16 7.64 -4.73
C TYR A 167 0.65 6.27 -4.26
N VAL A 168 0.51 6.10 -2.94
CA VAL A 168 -0.04 4.87 -2.36
C VAL A 168 -1.52 4.71 -2.73
N PHE A 169 -2.29 5.81 -2.76
CA PHE A 169 -3.67 5.81 -3.23
C PHE A 169 -3.78 5.43 -4.70
N ASP A 170 -3.00 6.06 -5.58
CA ASP A 170 -3.02 5.80 -7.02
C ASP A 170 -2.68 4.33 -7.32
N PHE A 171 -1.73 3.76 -6.57
CA PHE A 171 -1.37 2.34 -6.64
C PHE A 171 -2.55 1.41 -6.31
N TYR A 172 -3.16 1.57 -5.14
CA TYR A 172 -4.29 0.73 -4.76
C TYR A 172 -5.49 0.95 -5.68
N TYR A 173 -5.77 2.19 -6.04
CA TYR A 173 -6.88 2.53 -6.93
C TYR A 173 -6.74 1.82 -8.28
N GLY A 174 -5.54 1.84 -8.89
CA GLY A 174 -5.28 1.16 -10.15
C GLY A 174 -5.56 -0.35 -10.08
N LEU A 175 -5.09 -1.01 -9.02
CA LEU A 175 -5.29 -2.45 -8.81
C LEU A 175 -6.78 -2.79 -8.61
N ILE A 176 -7.44 -2.10 -7.69
CA ILE A 176 -8.84 -2.36 -7.35
C ILE A 176 -9.76 -2.03 -8.52
N TYR A 177 -9.51 -0.93 -9.24
CA TYR A 177 -10.32 -0.54 -10.38
C TYR A 177 -10.18 -1.53 -11.55
N LYS A 178 -8.97 -2.07 -11.79
CA LYS A 178 -8.75 -3.10 -12.81
C LYS A 178 -9.62 -4.34 -12.56
N LYS A 179 -9.80 -4.73 -11.29
CA LYS A 179 -10.65 -5.87 -10.88
C LYS A 179 -12.14 -5.51 -10.86
N THR A 180 -12.52 -4.48 -10.11
CA THR A 180 -13.93 -4.18 -9.80
C THR A 180 -14.66 -3.39 -10.89
N ARG A 181 -13.93 -2.59 -11.67
CA ARG A 181 -14.46 -1.60 -12.65
C ARG A 181 -15.46 -0.59 -12.05
N ASN A 182 -15.59 -0.52 -10.73
CA ASN A 182 -16.48 0.40 -10.01
C ASN A 182 -15.67 1.56 -9.42
N ILE A 183 -15.95 2.78 -9.89
CA ILE A 183 -15.21 3.98 -9.47
C ILE A 183 -15.35 4.23 -7.97
N LYS A 184 -16.58 4.27 -7.45
CA LYS A 184 -16.85 4.64 -6.05
C LYS A 184 -16.22 3.63 -5.09
N THR A 185 -16.45 2.36 -5.35
CA THR A 185 -15.87 1.26 -4.58
C THR A 185 -14.33 1.29 -4.60
N SER A 186 -13.74 1.58 -5.77
CA SER A 186 -12.28 1.70 -5.89
C SER A 186 -11.72 2.88 -5.11
N ILE A 187 -12.41 4.02 -5.08
CA ILE A 187 -12.01 5.20 -4.27
C ILE A 187 -12.05 4.83 -2.79
N ASP A 188 -13.16 4.24 -2.33
CA ASP A 188 -13.38 3.92 -0.92
C ASP A 188 -12.32 2.93 -0.39
N LEU A 189 -12.10 1.82 -1.12
CA LEU A 189 -11.12 0.81 -0.72
C LEU A 189 -9.67 1.30 -0.86
N ALA A 190 -9.34 2.00 -1.95
CA ALA A 190 -7.99 2.56 -2.12
C ALA A 190 -7.69 3.63 -1.08
N GLY A 191 -8.66 4.49 -0.76
CA GLY A 191 -8.55 5.50 0.28
C GLY A 191 -8.31 4.88 1.65
N PHE A 192 -9.08 3.84 2.00
CA PHE A 192 -8.88 3.08 3.23
C PHE A 192 -7.47 2.46 3.28
N LEU A 193 -7.09 1.66 2.28
CA LEU A 193 -5.82 0.95 2.22
C LEU A 193 -4.62 1.90 2.22
N ALA A 194 -4.66 2.97 1.42
CA ALA A 194 -3.57 3.95 1.37
C ALA A 194 -3.38 4.64 2.72
N THR A 195 -4.47 4.93 3.43
CA THR A 195 -4.35 5.66 4.68
C THR A 195 -3.92 4.78 5.84
N VAL A 196 -4.37 3.52 5.92
CA VAL A 196 -3.86 2.59 6.94
C VAL A 196 -2.42 2.15 6.65
N SER A 197 -1.95 2.27 5.41
CA SER A 197 -0.57 1.97 4.99
C SER A 197 0.40 3.14 5.11
N THR A 198 -0.05 4.32 5.54
CA THR A 198 0.78 5.52 5.70
C THR A 198 0.73 6.06 7.12
N VAL A 199 1.69 6.93 7.46
CA VAL A 199 1.77 7.61 8.75
C VAL A 199 2.08 9.09 8.56
N TYR A 200 1.52 9.94 9.42
CA TYR A 200 1.75 11.38 9.37
C TYR A 200 3.12 11.75 9.93
N TYR A 201 3.96 12.37 9.11
CA TYR A 201 5.19 13.03 9.50
C TYR A 201 5.00 14.54 9.47
N LYS A 202 5.44 15.25 10.52
CA LYS A 202 5.20 16.70 10.68
C LYS A 202 5.62 17.53 9.46
N ASP A 203 6.77 17.21 8.86
CA ASP A 203 7.35 18.00 7.78
C ASP A 203 7.08 17.44 6.38
N TRP A 204 6.46 16.25 6.27
CA TRP A 204 6.22 15.56 4.99
C TRP A 204 4.75 15.18 4.73
N GLY A 205 3.87 15.37 5.72
CA GLY A 205 2.51 14.88 5.68
C GLY A 205 2.44 13.35 5.79
N TYR A 206 1.38 12.75 5.24
CA TYR A 206 1.22 11.30 5.20
C TYR A 206 2.15 10.66 4.18
N ALA A 207 2.99 9.73 4.62
CA ALA A 207 3.93 8.99 3.79
C ALA A 207 4.14 7.56 4.30
N LEU A 208 4.90 6.74 3.57
CA LEU A 208 5.15 5.36 3.96
C LEU A 208 5.92 5.25 5.29
N PRO A 209 5.52 4.33 6.19
CA PRO A 209 6.16 4.14 7.48
C PRO A 209 7.54 3.48 7.34
N GLN A 210 8.59 4.18 7.74
CA GLN A 210 9.94 3.63 7.76
C GLN A 210 10.05 2.46 8.76
N GLY A 211 10.55 1.31 8.31
CA GLY A 211 10.72 0.10 9.12
C GLY A 211 9.55 -0.89 9.06
N SER A 212 8.55 -0.64 8.22
CA SER A 212 7.47 -1.59 7.93
C SER A 212 7.81 -2.46 6.72
N ASN A 213 7.68 -3.79 6.83
CA ASN A 213 7.89 -4.72 5.71
C ASN A 213 6.92 -4.44 4.55
N ILE A 214 5.68 -4.06 4.89
CA ILE A 214 4.63 -3.72 3.92
C ILE A 214 4.99 -2.44 3.16
N ALA A 215 5.59 -1.46 3.85
CA ALA A 215 6.06 -0.25 3.20
C ALA A 215 7.18 -0.54 2.20
N ALA A 216 8.11 -1.45 2.51
CA ALA A 216 9.16 -1.86 1.57
C ALA A 216 8.56 -2.52 0.32
N LYS A 217 7.60 -3.44 0.50
CA LYS A 217 6.89 -4.07 -0.62
C LYS A 217 6.13 -3.06 -1.49
N LEU A 218 5.36 -2.16 -0.87
CA LEU A 218 4.67 -1.09 -1.58
C LEU A 218 5.64 -0.23 -2.39
N PHE A 219 6.74 0.21 -1.76
CA PHE A 219 7.74 1.04 -2.39
C PHE A 219 8.35 0.36 -3.63
N ASN A 220 8.68 -0.92 -3.54
CA ASN A 220 9.20 -1.70 -4.65
C ASN A 220 8.26 -1.74 -5.86
N ARG A 221 6.96 -1.97 -5.63
CA ARG A 221 5.97 -1.99 -6.74
C ARG A 221 5.66 -0.60 -7.27
N LEU A 222 5.70 0.43 -6.42
CA LEU A 222 5.56 1.83 -6.83
C LEU A 222 6.68 2.29 -7.78
N LEU A 223 7.88 1.69 -7.68
CA LEU A 223 9.00 1.98 -8.57
C LEU A 223 8.97 1.18 -9.88
N TYR A 224 8.06 0.22 -10.04
CA TYR A 224 7.95 -0.60 -11.25
C TYR A 224 7.91 0.22 -12.56
N PRO A 225 7.13 1.33 -12.66
CA PRO A 225 7.14 2.20 -13.84
C PRO A 225 8.51 2.74 -14.25
N ILE A 226 9.42 2.93 -13.29
CA ILE A 226 10.75 3.49 -13.52
C ILE A 226 11.71 2.42 -14.06
N SER A 227 11.43 1.14 -13.80
CA SER A 227 12.31 0.04 -14.20
C SER A 227 12.22 -0.33 -15.69
N PHE A 228 11.39 0.37 -16.48
CA PHE A 228 11.27 0.22 -17.94
C PHE A 228 11.88 1.39 -18.74
N ILE A 229 12.60 2.28 -18.05
CA ILE A 229 13.43 3.33 -18.68
C ILE A 229 14.83 2.76 -18.88
#